data_AF-A0A074IR05-F1
#
_entry.id   AF-A0A074IR05-F1
#
_cell.length_a   1.000
_cell.length_b   1.000
_cell.length_c   1.000
_cell.angle_alpha   90.00
_cell.angle_beta   90.00
_cell.angle_gamma   90.00
#
_symmetry.space_group_name_H-M   'P 1'
#
loop_
_entity.id
_entity.type
_entity.pdbx_description
1 polymer ?
#
loop_
_entity_poly.entity_id
_entity_poly.type
_entity_poly.pdbx_seq_one_letter_code
_entity_poly.pdbx_strand_id
1 'polypeptide(L)'
;MFEPKIRINIFKDSLWELKTIVNFVLEIGTGKSEYIINDYSIKNSFPILGSTSIIGFDNSFDYSGDFILTARVGANAGEIYKYSGEAKITDNTVYIKSNCLDYLYYSLLHYNLKRLSFGTGQPLIKTSELKHTKISSE
;
A
#
# COMPACT_ATOMS: atom_id res chain seq x y z
N MET A 1 2.61 -16.56 21.55
CA MET A 1 2.28 -15.19 22.01
C MET A 1 3.08 -14.23 21.13
N PHE A 2 2.43 -13.33 20.40
CA PHE A 2 3.13 -12.34 19.56
C PHE A 2 3.54 -11.18 20.47
N GLU A 3 4.77 -11.21 20.97
CA GLU A 3 5.30 -10.12 21.77
C GLU A 3 6.41 -9.37 20.99
N PRO A 4 6.35 -8.04 20.91
CA PRO A 4 7.40 -7.26 20.27
C PRO A 4 8.69 -7.32 21.10
N LYS A 5 9.84 -7.36 20.42
CA LYS A 5 11.17 -7.38 21.07
C LYS A 5 11.50 -6.05 21.77
N ILE A 6 10.85 -4.96 21.37
CA ILE A 6 11.03 -3.61 21.90
C ILE A 6 9.64 -3.07 22.23
N ARG A 7 9.45 -2.57 23.45
CA ARG A 7 8.21 -1.94 23.91
C ARG A 7 8.49 -0.50 24.35
N ILE A 8 7.58 0.41 24.04
CA ILE A 8 7.57 1.74 24.62
C ILE A 8 7.07 1.60 26.06
N ASN A 9 7.74 2.22 27.03
CA ASN A 9 7.54 1.93 28.46
C ASN A 9 6.10 2.17 28.95
N ILE A 10 5.37 3.09 28.30
CA ILE A 10 3.95 3.37 28.61
C ILE A 10 2.98 2.26 28.18
N PHE A 11 3.40 1.33 27.31
CA PHE A 11 2.59 0.20 26.81
C PHE A 11 3.13 -1.15 27.28
N LYS A 12 3.94 -1.16 28.34
CA LYS A 12 4.61 -2.37 28.83
C LYS A 12 3.62 -3.46 29.26
N ASP A 13 2.47 -3.04 29.80
CA ASP A 13 1.43 -3.93 30.32
C ASP A 13 0.24 -4.10 29.34
N SER A 14 0.31 -3.49 28.15
CA SER A 14 -0.73 -3.61 27.13
C SER A 14 -0.67 -4.97 26.43
N LEU A 15 -1.85 -5.57 26.21
CA LEU A 15 -2.02 -6.83 25.49
C LEU A 15 -2.08 -6.56 23.98
N TRP A 16 -1.27 -7.27 23.22
CA TRP A 16 -1.33 -7.22 21.75
C TRP A 16 -2.40 -8.17 21.24
N GLU A 17 -3.29 -7.67 20.39
CA GLU A 17 -4.32 -8.44 19.71
C GLU A 17 -4.04 -8.56 18.22
N LEU A 18 -4.44 -9.68 17.61
CA LEU A 18 -4.40 -9.84 16.16
C LEU A 18 -5.68 -9.27 15.55
N LYS A 19 -5.56 -8.15 14.84
CA LYS A 19 -6.66 -7.53 14.11
C LYS A 19 -6.49 -7.71 12.61
N THR A 20 -7.59 -7.90 11.88
CA THR A 20 -7.56 -7.92 10.42
C THR A 20 -7.25 -6.53 9.87
N ILE A 21 -6.46 -6.47 8.79
CA ILE A 21 -6.04 -5.21 8.17
C ILE A 21 -7.24 -4.32 7.80
N VAL A 22 -8.39 -4.91 7.45
CA VAL A 22 -9.64 -4.18 7.16
C VAL A 22 -10.05 -3.23 8.28
N ASN A 23 -9.72 -3.52 9.54
CA ASN A 23 -10.05 -2.64 10.67
C ASN A 23 -9.27 -1.32 10.63
N PHE A 24 -8.19 -1.27 9.87
CA PHE A 24 -7.32 -0.10 9.71
C PHE A 24 -7.44 0.52 8.32
N VAL A 25 -8.16 -0.10 7.38
CA VAL A 25 -8.24 0.33 5.99
C VAL A 25 -9.55 1.07 5.75
N LEU A 26 -9.43 2.27 5.20
CA LEU A 26 -10.58 3.03 4.69
C LEU A 26 -11.00 2.52 3.31
N GLU A 27 -10.01 2.34 2.44
CA GLU A 27 -10.22 2.02 1.04
C GLU A 27 -9.08 1.14 0.55
N ILE A 28 -9.41 0.11 -0.21
CA ILE A 28 -8.44 -0.69 -0.94
C ILE A 28 -8.98 -0.93 -2.34
N GLY A 29 -8.15 -0.63 -3.33
CA GLY A 29 -8.53 -0.71 -4.72
C GLY A 29 -7.35 -0.97 -5.63
N THR A 30 -7.64 -1.01 -6.91
CA THR A 30 -6.65 -1.04 -7.98
C THR A 30 -6.82 0.24 -8.79
N GLY A 31 -5.71 0.83 -9.23
CA GLY A 31 -5.75 1.98 -10.11
C GLY A 31 -6.53 1.69 -11.39
N LYS A 32 -7.13 2.73 -11.98
CA LYS A 32 -7.88 2.65 -13.23
C LYS A 32 -7.75 3.92 -14.05
N SER A 33 -6.72 4.72 -13.79
CA SER A 33 -6.51 5.98 -14.47
C SER A 33 -6.21 5.75 -15.95
N GLU A 34 -6.84 6.52 -16.81
CA GLU A 34 -6.35 6.77 -18.17
C GLU A 34 -5.33 7.91 -18.10
N TYR A 35 -4.20 7.77 -18.80
CA TYR A 35 -3.11 8.74 -18.72
C TYR A 35 -2.27 8.83 -20.00
N ILE A 36 -1.60 9.97 -20.15
CA ILE A 36 -0.50 10.16 -21.10
C ILE A 36 0.76 10.42 -20.28
N ILE A 37 1.80 9.61 -20.51
CA ILE A 37 3.07 9.77 -19.81
C ILE A 37 3.81 10.97 -20.39
N ASN A 38 4.02 11.99 -19.55
CA ASN A 38 4.84 13.15 -19.86
C ASN A 38 5.95 13.33 -18.81
N ASP A 39 6.97 14.11 -19.15
CA ASP A 39 7.88 14.69 -18.18
C ASP A 39 7.17 15.74 -17.31
N TYR A 40 7.72 15.99 -16.14
CA TYR A 40 7.21 17.00 -15.22
C TYR A 40 7.22 18.39 -15.87
N SER A 41 6.10 19.10 -15.77
CA SER A 41 6.01 20.51 -16.15
C SER A 41 4.89 21.20 -15.37
N ILE A 42 4.77 22.53 -15.48
CA ILE A 42 3.66 23.28 -14.90
C ILE A 42 2.30 22.77 -15.42
N LYS A 43 2.25 22.29 -16.67
CA LYS A 43 1.03 21.74 -17.27
C LYS A 43 0.79 20.28 -16.88
N ASN A 44 1.85 19.51 -16.64
CA ASN A 44 1.81 18.09 -16.26
C ASN A 44 2.47 17.92 -14.90
N SER A 45 1.77 18.30 -13.84
CA SER A 45 2.29 18.34 -12.46
C SER A 45 1.82 17.17 -11.60
N PHE A 46 0.82 16.40 -12.04
CA PHE A 46 0.27 15.29 -11.27
C PHE A 46 1.01 13.99 -11.59
N PRO A 47 1.61 13.31 -10.61
CA PRO A 47 2.33 12.07 -10.86
C PRO A 47 1.39 10.94 -11.26
N ILE A 48 1.91 10.08 -12.12
CA ILE A 48 1.32 8.78 -12.46
C ILE A 48 2.06 7.73 -11.63
N LEU A 49 1.36 7.15 -10.66
CA LEU A 49 1.87 6.17 -9.72
C LEU A 49 1.76 4.77 -10.31
N GLY A 50 2.92 4.14 -10.54
CA GLY A 50 3.04 2.75 -10.95
C GLY A 50 3.30 1.81 -9.78
N SER A 51 3.57 0.55 -10.10
CA SER A 51 3.69 -0.54 -9.12
C SER A 51 4.79 -0.34 -8.07
N THR A 52 5.84 0.41 -8.40
CA THR A 52 7.02 0.62 -7.53
C THR A 52 7.47 2.07 -7.40
N SER A 53 7.04 2.95 -8.30
CA SER A 53 7.49 4.34 -8.35
C SER A 53 6.56 5.19 -9.19
N ILE A 54 6.82 6.49 -9.22
CA ILE A 54 6.30 7.40 -10.24
C ILE A 54 6.86 6.97 -11.60
N ILE A 55 6.01 6.94 -12.63
CA ILE A 55 6.39 6.56 -14.01
C ILE A 55 6.29 7.72 -15.01
N GLY A 56 5.79 8.87 -14.57
CA GLY A 56 5.61 10.08 -15.37
C GLY A 56 4.59 11.02 -14.73
N PHE A 57 4.17 12.03 -15.48
CA PHE A 57 3.22 13.04 -15.02
C PHE A 57 2.13 13.31 -16.05
N ASP A 58 0.97 13.73 -15.56
CA ASP A 58 -0.21 14.12 -16.35
C ASP A 58 -0.73 15.48 -15.86
N ASN A 59 -1.65 16.06 -16.63
CA ASN A 59 -2.28 17.36 -16.36
C ASN A 59 -3.53 17.27 -15.46
N SER A 60 -3.93 16.05 -15.09
CA SER A 60 -5.08 15.79 -14.23
C SER A 60 -4.77 14.64 -13.26
N PHE A 61 -5.59 14.51 -12.22
CA PHE A 61 -5.52 13.44 -11.24
C PHE A 61 -6.89 12.79 -11.07
N ASP A 62 -6.91 11.54 -10.64
CA ASP A 62 -8.14 10.78 -10.36
C ASP A 62 -8.25 10.37 -8.90
N TYR A 63 -7.14 10.45 -8.15
CA TYR A 63 -7.03 10.03 -6.76
C TYR A 63 -6.37 11.14 -5.94
N SER A 64 -6.86 11.32 -4.71
CA SER A 64 -6.25 12.20 -3.71
C SER A 64 -6.19 11.53 -2.34
N GLY A 65 -5.22 11.97 -1.54
CA GLY A 65 -5.00 11.55 -0.16
C GLY A 65 -3.66 10.87 0.05
N ASP A 66 -3.59 10.06 1.10
CA ASP A 66 -2.40 9.28 1.42
C ASP A 66 -2.61 7.80 1.09
N PHE A 67 -1.59 7.21 0.48
CA PHE A 67 -1.66 5.87 -0.09
C PHE A 67 -0.46 5.03 0.32
N ILE A 68 -0.71 3.76 0.60
CA ILE A 68 0.29 2.71 0.44
C ILE A 68 0.02 2.05 -0.91
N LEU A 69 1.05 1.91 -1.73
CA LEU A 69 0.94 1.32 -3.07
C LEU A 69 1.77 0.05 -3.15
N THR A 70 1.30 -0.92 -3.93
CA THR A 70 2.04 -2.16 -4.18
C THR A 70 1.74 -2.72 -5.57
N ALA A 71 2.71 -3.40 -6.15
CA ALA A 71 2.50 -4.14 -7.39
C ALA A 71 1.46 -5.24 -7.17
N ARG A 72 0.45 -5.30 -8.05
CA ARG A 72 -0.52 -6.39 -8.06
C ARG A 72 0.10 -7.68 -8.55
N VAL A 73 0.94 -7.62 -9.59
CA VAL A 73 1.52 -8.76 -10.29
C VAL A 73 3.03 -8.61 -10.51
N GLY A 74 3.76 -9.73 -10.59
CA GLY A 74 5.17 -9.74 -11.05
C GLY A 74 6.21 -9.84 -9.93
N ALA A 75 7.50 -9.79 -10.28
CA ALA A 75 8.61 -9.96 -9.33
C ALA A 75 8.57 -8.98 -8.14
N ASN A 76 7.87 -7.85 -8.31
CA ASN A 76 7.75 -6.79 -7.32
C ASN A 76 6.46 -6.89 -6.48
N ALA A 77 5.63 -7.92 -6.65
CA ALA A 77 4.41 -8.07 -5.87
C ALA A 77 4.72 -8.18 -4.37
N GLY A 78 4.04 -7.35 -3.58
CA GLY A 78 4.28 -7.24 -2.13
C GLY A 78 5.42 -6.28 -1.76
N GLU A 79 6.10 -5.65 -2.71
CA GLU A 79 6.90 -4.45 -2.43
C GLU A 79 5.97 -3.24 -2.28
N ILE A 80 6.19 -2.44 -1.24
CA ILE A 80 5.29 -1.35 -0.88
C ILE A 80 6.02 -0.01 -0.76
N TYR A 81 5.37 1.05 -1.23
CA TYR A 81 5.83 2.43 -1.03
C TYR A 81 4.66 3.33 -0.63
N LYS A 82 4.96 4.52 -0.10
CA LYS A 82 3.96 5.52 0.27
C LYS A 82 3.96 6.68 -0.70
N TYR A 83 2.79 7.27 -0.90
CA TYR A 83 2.62 8.53 -1.59
C TYR A 83 1.53 9.37 -0.90
N SER A 84 1.71 10.69 -0.88
CA SER A 84 0.77 11.66 -0.35
C SER A 84 0.54 12.75 -1.38
N GLY A 85 -0.72 13.01 -1.74
CA GLY A 85 -1.09 14.06 -2.67
C GLY A 85 -2.11 13.62 -3.72
N GLU A 86 -2.17 14.39 -4.80
CA GLU A 86 -3.06 14.16 -5.95
C GLU A 86 -2.30 13.41 -7.05
N ALA A 87 -2.89 12.34 -7.57
CA ALA A 87 -2.21 11.47 -8.53
C ALA A 87 -3.17 10.72 -9.46
N LYS A 88 -2.59 10.17 -10.53
CA LYS A 88 -3.15 9.04 -11.28
C LYS A 88 -2.53 7.74 -10.79
N ILE A 89 -3.27 6.64 -10.82
CA ILE A 89 -2.78 5.32 -10.38
C ILE A 89 -3.02 4.31 -11.49
N THR A 90 -1.97 3.57 -11.86
CA THR A 90 -2.03 2.58 -12.94
C THR A 90 -2.80 1.31 -12.54
N ASP A 91 -3.32 0.60 -13.54
CA ASP A 91 -4.11 -0.63 -13.43
C ASP A 91 -3.42 -1.82 -12.76
N ASN A 92 -2.09 -1.83 -12.76
CA ASN A 92 -1.28 -2.87 -12.14
C ASN A 92 -0.83 -2.52 -10.71
N THR A 93 -1.34 -1.41 -10.18
CA THR A 93 -1.01 -0.90 -8.84
C THR A 93 -2.22 -1.03 -7.92
N VAL A 94 -2.04 -1.74 -6.81
CA VAL A 94 -2.99 -1.76 -5.69
C VAL A 94 -2.67 -0.58 -4.79
N TYR A 95 -3.70 0.17 -4.38
CA TYR A 95 -3.57 1.23 -3.39
C TYR A 95 -4.39 0.90 -2.14
N ILE A 96 -3.91 1.37 -0.99
CA ILE A 96 -4.54 1.24 0.32
C ILE A 96 -4.57 2.63 0.96
N LYS A 97 -5.75 3.08 1.40
CA LYS A 97 -5.93 4.26 2.24
C LYS A 97 -6.27 3.86 3.67
N SER A 98 -5.81 4.64 4.64
CA SER A 98 -5.98 4.37 6.06
C SER A 98 -5.92 5.66 6.86
N ASN A 99 -6.70 5.75 7.96
CA ASN A 99 -6.56 6.81 8.97
C ASN A 99 -5.27 6.67 9.82
N CYS A 100 -4.60 5.52 9.75
CA CYS A 100 -3.36 5.22 10.46
C CYS A 100 -2.31 4.66 9.48
N LEU A 101 -2.15 5.34 8.34
CA LEU A 101 -1.36 4.88 7.20
C LEU A 101 0.08 4.50 7.58
N ASP A 102 0.76 5.27 8.43
CA ASP A 102 2.13 4.97 8.85
C ASP A 102 2.22 3.67 9.64
N TYR A 103 1.33 3.50 10.61
CA TYR A 103 1.26 2.28 11.40
C TYR A 103 0.99 1.06 10.50
N LEU A 104 0.06 1.20 9.55
CA LEU A 104 -0.26 0.14 8.60
C LEU A 104 0.93 -0.16 7.67
N TYR A 105 1.61 0.88 7.17
CA TYR A 105 2.78 0.73 6.30
C TYR A 105 3.90 -0.06 6.97
N TYR A 106 4.29 0.31 8.19
CA TYR A 106 5.32 -0.42 8.93
C TYR A 106 4.87 -1.82 9.33
N SER A 107 3.60 -2.00 9.69
CA SER A 107 3.03 -3.33 9.97
C SER A 107 3.10 -4.24 8.74
N LEU A 108 2.81 -3.71 7.55
CA LEU A 108 2.88 -4.44 6.29
C LEU A 108 4.34 -4.75 5.87
N LEU A 109 5.27 -3.81 6.10
CA LEU A 109 6.70 -4.05 5.92
C LEU A 109 7.19 -5.21 6.80
N HIS A 110 6.81 -5.22 8.08
CA HIS A 110 7.17 -6.29 9.02
C HIS A 110 6.52 -7.63 8.68
N TYR A 111 5.26 -7.62 8.25
CA TYR A 111 4.56 -8.83 7.81
C TYR A 111 5.23 -9.47 6.57
N ASN A 112 5.88 -8.63 5.74
CA ASN A 112 6.48 -8.97 4.45
C ASN A 112 5.44 -9.54 3.47
N LEU A 113 4.70 -8.64 2.80
CA LEU A 113 3.66 -9.00 1.82
C LEU A 113 4.15 -9.89 0.68
N LYS A 114 5.47 -9.94 0.39
CA LYS A 114 6.04 -10.91 -0.56
C LYS A 114 5.73 -12.36 -0.17
N ARG A 115 5.40 -12.64 1.10
CA ARG A 115 4.97 -13.98 1.55
C ARG A 115 3.58 -14.39 1.06
N LEU A 116 2.75 -13.43 0.63
CA LEU A 116 1.42 -13.69 0.08
C LEU A 116 1.46 -13.98 -1.43
N SER A 117 2.60 -13.82 -2.09
CA SER A 117 2.72 -14.21 -3.49
C SER A 117 2.74 -15.73 -3.64
N PHE A 118 1.67 -16.30 -4.17
CA PHE A 118 1.61 -17.72 -4.53
C PHE A 118 2.07 -17.95 -5.98
N GLY A 119 2.80 -19.05 -6.21
CA GLY A 119 3.17 -19.56 -7.54
C GLY A 119 4.64 -19.35 -7.92
N THR A 120 5.25 -20.34 -8.59
CA THR A 120 6.56 -20.22 -9.27
C THR A 120 6.46 -19.38 -10.55
N GLY A 121 5.25 -18.96 -10.94
CA GLY A 121 4.98 -17.99 -12.00
C GLY A 121 4.12 -16.85 -11.45
N GLN A 122 4.56 -15.62 -11.74
CA GLN A 122 3.93 -14.32 -11.46
C GLN A 122 3.17 -14.19 -10.11
N PRO A 123 3.89 -13.79 -9.03
CA PRO A 123 3.30 -13.32 -7.78
C PRO A 123 2.07 -12.44 -7.97
N LEU A 124 0.94 -12.75 -7.32
CA LEU A 124 -0.31 -11.99 -7.42
C LEU A 124 -0.82 -11.60 -6.02
N ILE A 125 -1.01 -10.31 -5.77
CA ILE A 125 -1.69 -9.81 -4.57
C ILE A 125 -3.15 -9.52 -4.92
N LYS A 126 -4.08 -10.33 -4.40
CA LYS A 126 -5.52 -10.07 -4.55
C LYS A 126 -5.99 -9.13 -3.45
N THR A 127 -6.78 -8.13 -3.82
CA THR A 127 -7.46 -7.23 -2.86
C THR A 127 -8.27 -8.01 -1.82
N SER A 128 -8.87 -9.15 -2.20
CA SER A 128 -9.58 -10.04 -1.26
C SER A 128 -8.65 -10.64 -0.21
N GLU A 129 -7.42 -11.04 -0.57
CA GLU A 129 -6.45 -11.65 0.35
C GLU A 129 -5.86 -10.60 1.31
N LEU A 130 -5.58 -9.39 0.81
CA LEU A 130 -5.20 -8.26 1.65
C LEU A 130 -6.26 -7.95 2.73
N LYS A 131 -7.55 -8.04 2.38
CA LYS A 131 -8.64 -7.83 3.34
C LYS A 131 -8.67 -8.85 4.49
N HIS A 132 -8.16 -10.06 4.28
CA HIS A 132 -8.18 -11.13 5.30
C HIS A 132 -6.88 -11.28 6.08
N THR A 133 -5.85 -10.50 5.75
CA THR A 133 -4.56 -10.57 6.45
C THR A 133 -4.73 -10.04 7.88
N LYS A 134 -4.07 -10.69 8.86
CA LYS A 134 -4.06 -10.27 10.27
C LYS A 134 -2.73 -9.60 10.59
N ILE A 135 -2.79 -8.44 11.22
CA ILE A 135 -1.65 -7.72 11.76
C ILE A 135 -1.83 -7.56 13.27
N SER A 136 -0.72 -7.59 14.01
CA SER A 136 -0.73 -7.37 15.45
C SER A 136 -0.92 -5.89 15.74
N SER A 137 -1.81 -5.55 16.67
CA SER A 137 -2.04 -4.19 17.20
C SER A 137 -2.09 -4.17 18.71
N GLU A 138 -1.63 -3.08 19.33
CA GLU A 138 -1.91 -2.76 20.74
C GLU A 138 -3.37 -2.31 20.95
#